data_AF-A0A8H6WE30-F1
#
_entry.id   AF-A0A8H6WE30-F1
#
_cell.length_a   1.000
_cell.length_b   1.000
_cell.length_c   1.000
_cell.angle_alpha   90.00
_cell.angle_beta   90.00
_cell.angle_gamma   90.00
#
_symmetry.space_group_name_H-M   'P 1'
#
loop_
_entity.id
_entity.type
_entity.pdbx_description
1 polymer ?
#
loop_
_entity_poly.entity_id
_entity_poly.type
_entity_poly.pdbx_seq_one_letter_code
_entity_poly.pdbx_strand_id
1 'polypeptide(L)'
;MNNLPFHECDLDWIPNEKSRPKPSASPPTVELPNELLIEIFSIAVLESAALSRALALTSNWVAKTTRPLRLRRIVLRTFNDIAAFTAFTRALPESAQFVRGLWVVTDANNVAEARSIPKLLRACTKLRSLTCQIYALRELCRKNHNLRPVRLTLTDSVVRVGHQTGFASGNLWPAVLETPHAPALLAHITHLSLTQHHGSLEEFFPIAAFPALTHLAMRAQPVSAFLWIPEDAEQIRVFARAARRFRLVSAVLVFLPPLRQSREELWRIAREEGVLVYSPAVLDGYRELQVWKRSVDEEDIWELARRPTHASR
;
A
#
# COMPACT_ATOMS: atom_id res chain seq x y z
N MET A 1 -19.09 26.04 -29.56
CA MET A 1 -18.64 24.66 -29.81
C MET A 1 -18.15 24.62 -31.24
N ASN A 2 -16.82 24.67 -31.44
CA ASN A 2 -16.21 24.74 -32.77
C ASN A 2 -15.92 23.31 -33.25
N ASN A 3 -16.61 22.90 -34.31
CA ASN A 3 -16.31 21.67 -35.04
C ASN A 3 -15.02 21.89 -35.83
N LEU A 4 -13.95 21.19 -35.46
CA LEU A 4 -12.76 21.07 -36.31
C LEU A 4 -13.02 20.02 -37.41
N PRO A 5 -12.53 20.25 -38.64
CA PRO A 5 -12.68 19.28 -39.72
C PRO A 5 -11.75 18.08 -39.48
N PHE A 6 -12.31 16.88 -39.63
CA PHE A 6 -11.54 15.65 -39.75
C PHE A 6 -10.76 15.71 -41.07
N HIS A 7 -9.44 15.85 -40.98
CA HIS A 7 -8.57 15.57 -42.11
C HIS A 7 -8.62 14.07 -42.41
N GLU A 8 -9.11 13.72 -43.60
CA GLU A 8 -8.92 12.41 -44.21
C GLU A 8 -7.41 12.17 -44.33
N CYS A 9 -6.88 11.28 -43.49
CA CYS A 9 -5.54 10.73 -43.68
C CYS A 9 -5.61 9.71 -44.81
N ASP A 10 -5.09 10.07 -45.98
CA ASP A 10 -4.81 9.14 -47.08
C ASP A 10 -3.96 7.96 -46.58
N LEU A 11 -4.57 6.78 -46.51
CA LEU A 11 -3.97 5.51 -46.12
C LEU A 11 -3.35 4.78 -47.32
N ASP A 12 -2.64 5.50 -48.20
CA ASP A 12 -2.08 4.93 -49.43
C ASP A 12 -0.63 4.42 -49.29
N TRP A 13 -0.11 4.32 -48.06
CA TRP A 13 1.23 3.78 -47.82
C TRP A 13 1.19 2.36 -47.22
N ILE A 14 0.62 1.42 -47.96
CA ILE A 14 0.90 0.00 -47.77
C ILE A 14 2.06 -0.35 -48.70
N PRO A 15 3.32 -0.38 -48.22
CA PRO A 15 4.45 -0.75 -49.05
C PRO A 15 4.26 -2.17 -49.57
N ASN A 16 4.32 -2.29 -50.90
CA ASN A 16 4.22 -3.53 -51.67
C ASN A 16 5.14 -4.62 -51.08
N GLU A 17 4.56 -5.70 -50.55
CA GLU A 17 5.29 -6.78 -49.86
C GLU A 17 6.42 -7.41 -50.67
N LYS A 18 6.40 -7.22 -52.00
CA LYS A 18 7.35 -7.82 -52.95
C LYS A 18 8.77 -7.23 -52.92
N SER A 19 9.01 -6.12 -52.22
CA SER A 19 10.34 -5.49 -52.14
C SER A 19 10.99 -5.57 -50.75
N ARG A 20 10.47 -6.37 -49.81
CA ARG A 20 11.18 -6.60 -48.54
C ARG A 20 12.46 -7.42 -48.81
N PRO A 21 13.65 -6.87 -48.56
CA PRO A 21 14.88 -7.66 -48.65
C PRO A 21 14.76 -8.88 -47.73
N LYS A 22 15.08 -10.07 -48.27
CA LYS A 22 15.15 -11.30 -47.47
C LYS A 22 15.99 -10.99 -46.23
N PRO A 23 15.44 -11.16 -45.00
CA PRO A 23 16.20 -10.85 -43.79
C PRO A 23 17.48 -11.69 -43.83
N SER A 24 18.62 -10.98 -43.89
CA SER A 24 19.95 -11.57 -43.75
C SER A 24 19.94 -12.45 -42.50
N ALA A 25 20.48 -13.67 -42.61
CA ALA A 25 20.49 -14.70 -41.57
C ALA A 25 20.57 -14.06 -40.18
N SER A 26 19.47 -14.15 -39.42
CA SER A 26 19.42 -13.64 -38.06
C SER A 26 20.59 -14.24 -37.28
N PRO A 27 21.36 -13.43 -36.54
CA PRO A 27 22.46 -13.96 -35.75
C PRO A 27 21.93 -15.10 -34.87
N PRO A 28 22.74 -16.16 -34.63
CA PRO A 28 22.30 -17.28 -33.83
C PRO A 28 21.84 -16.75 -32.46
N THR A 29 20.55 -16.85 -32.21
CA THR A 29 19.97 -16.52 -30.91
C THR A 29 20.56 -17.49 -29.90
N VAL A 30 21.43 -16.99 -29.04
CA VAL A 30 21.89 -17.74 -27.88
C VAL A 30 20.65 -18.05 -27.04
N GLU A 31 20.22 -19.31 -27.05
CA GLU A 31 19.10 -19.76 -26.23
C GLU A 31 19.51 -19.77 -24.77
N LEU A 32 18.95 -18.85 -23.99
CA LEU A 32 19.17 -18.81 -22.55
C LEU A 32 18.37 -19.94 -21.89
N PRO A 33 18.95 -20.62 -20.87
CA PRO A 33 18.20 -21.53 -20.00
C PRO A 33 16.95 -20.87 -19.41
N ASN A 34 15.88 -21.66 -19.24
CA ASN A 34 14.59 -21.17 -18.76
C ASN A 34 14.69 -20.51 -17.39
N GLU A 35 15.59 -20.99 -16.53
CA GLU A 35 15.83 -20.49 -15.19
C GLU A 35 16.33 -19.04 -15.24
N LEU A 36 17.29 -18.75 -16.13
CA LEU A 36 17.83 -17.40 -16.32
C LEU A 36 16.77 -16.47 -16.93
N LEU A 37 15.96 -16.96 -17.87
CA LEU A 37 14.85 -16.19 -18.43
C LEU A 37 13.82 -15.83 -17.36
N ILE A 38 13.45 -16.78 -16.49
CA ILE A 38 12.54 -16.55 -15.36
C ILE A 38 13.12 -15.49 -14.41
N GLU A 39 14.40 -15.54 -14.11
CA GLU A 39 15.07 -14.57 -13.25
C GLU A 39 15.07 -13.17 -13.88
N ILE A 40 15.44 -13.05 -15.16
CA ILE A 40 15.39 -11.80 -15.93
C ILE A 40 13.98 -11.20 -15.92
N PHE A 41 12.95 -12.01 -16.21
CA PHE A 41 11.58 -11.52 -16.18
C PHE A 41 11.13 -11.14 -14.77
N SER A 42 11.62 -11.84 -13.74
CA SER A 42 11.30 -11.52 -12.37
C SER A 42 11.81 -10.14 -11.97
N ILE A 43 13.05 -9.83 -12.34
CA ILE A 43 13.66 -8.51 -12.12
C ILE A 43 12.87 -7.44 -12.89
N ALA A 44 12.64 -7.65 -14.19
CA ALA A 44 11.94 -6.71 -15.05
C ALA A 44 10.50 -6.43 -14.60
N VAL A 45 9.77 -7.44 -14.13
CA VAL A 45 8.40 -7.31 -13.63
C VAL A 45 8.35 -6.51 -12.32
N LEU A 46 9.37 -6.64 -11.47
CA LEU A 46 9.44 -5.95 -10.19
C LEU A 46 9.88 -4.49 -10.32
N GLU A 47 10.64 -4.17 -11.35
CA GLU A 47 11.14 -2.83 -11.63
C GLU A 47 10.04 -1.89 -12.15
N SER A 48 9.21 -2.35 -13.10
CA SER A 48 8.20 -1.51 -13.71
C SER A 48 6.91 -2.25 -14.06
N ALA A 49 5.77 -1.68 -13.64
CA ALA A 49 4.45 -2.18 -14.02
C ALA A 49 4.19 -2.07 -15.53
N ALA A 50 4.80 -1.09 -16.22
CA ALA A 50 4.66 -0.93 -17.66
C ALA A 50 5.42 -2.03 -18.41
N LEU A 51 6.68 -2.28 -18.02
CA LEU A 51 7.52 -3.34 -18.58
C LEU A 51 6.90 -4.73 -18.33
N SER A 52 6.41 -4.95 -17.12
CA SER A 52 5.65 -6.14 -16.73
C SER A 52 4.47 -6.45 -17.66
N ARG A 53 3.70 -5.42 -18.06
CA ARG A 53 2.59 -5.57 -19.02
C ARG A 53 3.11 -5.87 -20.42
N ALA A 54 4.13 -5.15 -20.89
CA ALA A 54 4.73 -5.36 -22.20
C ALA A 54 5.28 -6.79 -22.36
N LEU A 55 6.02 -7.29 -21.35
CA LEU A 55 6.53 -8.66 -21.31
C LEU A 55 5.42 -9.70 -21.41
N ALA A 56 4.27 -9.47 -20.78
CA ALA A 56 3.16 -10.40 -20.87
C ALA A 56 2.49 -10.47 -22.26
N LEU A 57 2.78 -9.51 -23.14
CA LEU A 57 2.27 -9.48 -24.51
C LEU A 57 3.22 -10.12 -25.52
N THR A 58 4.46 -10.42 -25.14
CA THR A 58 5.47 -10.98 -26.07
C THR A 58 5.21 -12.45 -26.37
N SER A 59 4.77 -13.24 -25.39
CA SER A 59 4.37 -14.64 -25.61
C SER A 59 3.46 -15.17 -24.50
N ASN A 60 2.70 -16.21 -24.81
CA ASN A 60 1.84 -16.90 -23.83
C ASN A 60 2.67 -17.56 -22.70
N TRP A 61 3.86 -18.07 -23.02
CA TRP A 61 4.76 -18.65 -22.01
C TRP A 61 5.22 -17.57 -21.02
N VAL A 62 5.74 -16.43 -21.50
CA VAL A 62 6.13 -15.31 -20.64
C VAL A 62 4.93 -14.81 -19.83
N ALA A 63 3.74 -14.70 -20.45
CA ALA A 63 2.52 -14.28 -19.76
C ALA A 63 2.15 -15.19 -18.59
N LYS A 64 2.24 -16.52 -18.77
CA LYS A 64 1.93 -17.51 -17.72
C LYS A 64 3.01 -17.53 -16.65
N THR A 65 4.28 -17.59 -17.05
CA THR A 65 5.45 -17.66 -16.16
C THR A 65 5.54 -16.44 -15.24
N THR A 66 5.30 -15.24 -15.76
CA THR A 66 5.36 -14.00 -14.96
C THR A 66 4.10 -13.72 -14.15
N ARG A 67 2.97 -14.38 -14.46
CA ARG A 67 1.66 -14.08 -13.83
C ARG A 67 1.71 -14.04 -12.30
N PRO A 68 2.35 -15.01 -11.59
CA PRO A 68 2.42 -14.97 -10.13
C PRO A 68 3.12 -13.71 -9.58
N LEU A 69 4.10 -13.20 -10.31
CA LEU A 69 4.87 -12.02 -9.94
C LEU A 69 4.07 -10.74 -10.19
N ARG A 70 3.41 -10.66 -11.34
CA ARG A 70 2.56 -9.52 -11.75
C ARG A 70 1.37 -9.33 -10.82
N LEU A 71 0.76 -10.44 -10.37
CA LEU A 71 -0.39 -10.43 -9.48
C LEU A 71 -0.02 -10.37 -7.99
N ARG A 72 1.27 -10.39 -7.65
CA ARG A 72 1.72 -10.46 -6.26
C ARG A 72 1.23 -9.30 -5.42
N ARG A 73 1.18 -8.09 -6.00
CA ARG A 73 0.71 -6.86 -5.35
C ARG A 73 -0.25 -6.13 -6.28
N ILE A 74 -1.49 -5.94 -5.83
CA ILE A 74 -2.53 -5.26 -6.58
C ILE A 74 -2.91 -3.98 -5.84
N VAL A 75 -3.07 -2.89 -6.59
CA VAL A 75 -3.57 -1.61 -6.09
C VAL A 75 -4.88 -1.31 -6.81
N LEU A 76 -5.94 -1.09 -6.06
CA LEU A 76 -7.28 -0.72 -6.54
C LEU A 76 -7.55 0.69 -6.02
N ARG A 77 -7.68 1.68 -6.91
CA ARG A 77 -7.82 3.10 -6.54
C ARG A 77 -9.20 3.66 -6.78
N THR A 78 -9.98 2.99 -7.64
CA THR A 78 -11.29 3.47 -8.08
C THR A 78 -12.33 2.36 -7.98
N PHE A 79 -13.60 2.74 -8.00
CA PHE A 79 -14.71 1.80 -8.17
C PHE A 79 -14.52 0.87 -9.37
N ASN A 80 -14.05 1.40 -10.50
CA ASN A 80 -13.82 0.63 -11.71
C ASN A 80 -12.71 -0.41 -11.54
N ASP A 81 -11.64 -0.09 -10.80
CA ASP A 81 -10.60 -1.07 -10.48
C ASP A 81 -11.16 -2.21 -9.64
N ILE A 82 -12.00 -1.88 -8.65
CA ILE A 82 -12.66 -2.86 -7.78
C ILE A 82 -13.60 -3.77 -8.60
N ALA A 83 -14.39 -3.19 -9.50
CA ALA A 83 -15.29 -3.94 -10.37
C ALA A 83 -14.53 -4.84 -11.36
N ALA A 84 -13.49 -4.30 -12.00
CA ALA A 84 -12.63 -5.05 -12.92
C ALA A 84 -11.90 -6.20 -12.21
N PHE A 85 -11.38 -5.93 -11.01
CA PHE A 85 -10.73 -6.96 -10.21
C PHE A 85 -11.73 -8.02 -9.72
N THR A 86 -12.96 -7.63 -9.38
CA THR A 86 -14.05 -8.57 -9.07
C THR A 86 -14.33 -9.49 -10.26
N ALA A 87 -14.48 -8.93 -11.46
CA ALA A 87 -14.68 -9.72 -12.68
C ALA A 87 -13.50 -10.67 -12.94
N PHE A 88 -12.27 -10.18 -12.78
CA PHE A 88 -11.04 -10.99 -12.89
C PHE A 88 -11.05 -12.18 -11.91
N THR A 89 -11.37 -11.95 -10.64
CA THR A 89 -11.39 -13.04 -9.63
C THR A 89 -12.45 -14.10 -9.91
N ARG A 90 -13.53 -13.75 -10.62
CA ARG A 90 -14.56 -14.70 -11.07
C ARG A 90 -14.12 -15.48 -12.30
N ALA A 91 -13.51 -14.80 -13.26
CA ALA A 91 -13.06 -15.42 -14.51
C ALA A 91 -11.84 -16.33 -14.30
N LEU A 92 -10.93 -15.96 -13.39
CA LEU A 92 -9.66 -16.65 -13.15
C LEU A 92 -9.41 -16.85 -11.64
N PRO A 93 -10.21 -17.67 -10.94
CA PRO A 93 -10.10 -17.87 -9.50
C PRO A 93 -8.72 -18.40 -9.08
N GLU A 94 -8.13 -19.30 -9.87
CA GLU A 94 -6.78 -19.82 -9.63
C GLU A 94 -5.70 -18.75 -9.69
N SER A 95 -5.92 -17.66 -10.42
CA SER A 95 -4.95 -16.57 -10.51
C SER A 95 -5.05 -15.61 -9.33
N ALA A 96 -6.24 -15.49 -8.71
CA ALA A 96 -6.44 -14.69 -7.51
C ALA A 96 -5.61 -15.20 -6.31
N GLN A 97 -5.29 -16.50 -6.28
CA GLN A 97 -4.42 -17.07 -5.25
C GLN A 97 -2.98 -16.52 -5.27
N PHE A 98 -2.53 -15.86 -6.35
CA PHE A 98 -1.18 -15.28 -6.41
C PHE A 98 -1.09 -13.93 -5.69
N VAL A 99 -2.23 -13.32 -5.38
CA VAL A 99 -2.28 -12.04 -4.67
C VAL A 99 -1.80 -12.24 -3.24
N ARG A 100 -0.70 -11.54 -2.90
CA ARG A 100 -0.08 -11.54 -1.56
C ARG A 100 -0.29 -10.20 -0.85
N GLY A 101 -0.34 -9.12 -1.60
CA GLY A 101 -0.64 -7.78 -1.11
C GLY A 101 -1.79 -7.17 -1.90
N LEU A 102 -2.80 -6.65 -1.20
CA LEU A 102 -3.88 -5.91 -1.80
C LEU A 102 -3.98 -4.54 -1.15
N TRP A 103 -3.92 -3.49 -1.96
CA TRP A 103 -4.16 -2.13 -1.53
C TRP A 103 -5.46 -1.65 -2.14
N VAL A 104 -6.46 -1.41 -1.31
CA VAL A 104 -7.74 -0.85 -1.69
C VAL A 104 -7.81 0.58 -1.16
N VAL A 105 -7.73 1.54 -2.08
CA VAL A 105 -8.05 2.94 -1.82
C VAL A 105 -9.48 3.13 -2.30
N THR A 106 -10.41 3.29 -1.38
CA THR A 106 -11.81 3.57 -1.69
C THR A 106 -12.06 5.08 -1.66
N ASP A 107 -13.08 5.55 -2.35
CA ASP A 107 -13.51 6.92 -2.13
C ASP A 107 -14.03 7.06 -0.69
N ALA A 108 -13.60 8.11 0.00
CA ALA A 108 -14.04 8.40 1.36
C ALA A 108 -15.57 8.37 1.40
N ASN A 109 -16.15 7.53 2.26
CA ASN A 109 -17.60 7.36 2.44
C ASN A 109 -18.35 6.55 1.37
N ASN A 110 -17.68 5.95 0.37
CA ASN A 110 -18.36 5.06 -0.56
C ASN A 110 -18.63 3.68 0.07
N VAL A 111 -19.75 3.57 0.77
CA VAL A 111 -20.20 2.33 1.44
C VAL A 111 -20.37 1.18 0.44
N ALA A 112 -20.75 1.47 -0.81
CA ALA A 112 -20.93 0.44 -1.83
C ALA A 112 -19.60 -0.23 -2.19
N GLU A 113 -18.51 0.54 -2.30
CA GLU A 113 -17.15 0.01 -2.47
C GLU A 113 -16.75 -0.85 -1.28
N ALA A 114 -16.91 -0.33 -0.05
CA ALA A 114 -16.55 -1.04 1.17
C ALA A 114 -17.25 -2.41 1.29
N ARG A 115 -18.52 -2.49 0.88
CA ARG A 115 -19.32 -3.74 0.90
C ARG A 115 -18.81 -4.81 -0.07
N SER A 116 -18.11 -4.42 -1.13
CA SER A 116 -17.58 -5.32 -2.17
C SER A 116 -16.27 -5.98 -1.77
N ILE A 117 -15.43 -5.29 -0.99
CA ILE A 117 -14.11 -5.73 -0.52
C ILE A 117 -14.15 -7.13 0.10
N PRO A 118 -15.07 -7.45 1.04
CA PRO A 118 -15.12 -8.80 1.60
C PRO A 118 -15.28 -9.92 0.57
N LYS A 119 -15.95 -9.67 -0.57
CA LYS A 119 -16.06 -10.67 -1.66
C LYS A 119 -14.72 -10.84 -2.37
N LEU A 120 -13.97 -9.77 -2.61
CA LEU A 120 -12.63 -9.80 -3.21
C LEU A 120 -11.64 -10.58 -2.36
N LEU A 121 -11.67 -10.36 -1.03
CA LEU A 121 -10.72 -10.99 -0.14
C LEU A 121 -10.91 -12.51 -0.05
N ARG A 122 -12.14 -13.01 -0.24
CA ARG A 122 -12.40 -14.46 -0.30
C ARG A 122 -11.70 -15.14 -1.47
N ALA A 123 -11.57 -14.46 -2.62
CA ALA A 123 -10.84 -14.99 -3.77
C ALA A 123 -9.32 -14.99 -3.54
N CYS A 124 -8.81 -14.12 -2.68
CA CYS A 124 -7.39 -13.96 -2.41
C CYS A 124 -6.93 -14.87 -1.24
N THR A 125 -7.00 -16.19 -1.42
CA THR A 125 -6.75 -17.19 -0.35
C THR A 125 -5.36 -17.15 0.30
N LYS A 126 -4.36 -16.56 -0.36
CA LYS A 126 -2.98 -16.44 0.14
C LYS A 126 -2.60 -14.98 0.46
N LEU A 127 -3.59 -14.10 0.68
CA LEU A 127 -3.36 -12.71 1.05
C LEU A 127 -2.59 -12.61 2.37
N ARG A 128 -1.47 -11.88 2.36
CA ARG A 128 -0.62 -11.65 3.54
C ARG A 128 -0.69 -10.22 4.07
N SER A 129 -0.94 -9.27 3.17
CA SER A 129 -0.98 -7.84 3.49
C SER A 129 -2.21 -7.20 2.86
N LEU A 130 -2.99 -6.50 3.67
CA LEU A 130 -4.11 -5.70 3.23
C LEU A 130 -3.83 -4.24 3.60
N THR A 131 -4.01 -3.34 2.64
CA THR A 131 -4.09 -1.91 2.89
C THR A 131 -5.50 -1.48 2.54
N CYS A 132 -6.24 -0.93 3.48
CA CYS A 132 -7.62 -0.50 3.25
C CYS A 132 -8.00 0.64 4.19
N GLN A 133 -9.18 1.21 3.98
CA GLN A 133 -9.73 2.24 4.85
C GLN A 133 -10.48 1.65 6.03
N ILE A 134 -10.64 2.42 7.10
CA ILE A 134 -11.34 1.96 8.32
C ILE A 134 -12.80 1.55 8.05
N TYR A 135 -13.48 2.16 7.07
CA TYR A 135 -14.81 1.71 6.62
C TYR A 135 -14.77 0.33 5.96
N ALA A 136 -13.74 0.04 5.17
CA ALA A 136 -13.54 -1.29 4.62
C ALA A 136 -13.29 -2.31 5.73
N LEU A 137 -12.45 -1.97 6.72
CA LEU A 137 -12.23 -2.80 7.91
C LEU A 137 -13.55 -3.08 8.65
N ARG A 138 -14.39 -2.07 8.87
CA ARG A 138 -15.72 -2.23 9.48
C ARG A 138 -16.58 -3.24 8.71
N GLU A 139 -16.63 -3.14 7.38
CA GLU A 139 -17.37 -4.10 6.55
C GLU A 139 -16.78 -5.51 6.59
N LEU A 140 -15.47 -5.64 6.77
CA LEU A 140 -14.82 -6.93 7.00
C LEU A 140 -15.20 -7.52 8.36
N CYS A 141 -15.20 -6.72 9.43
CA CYS A 141 -15.57 -7.19 10.76
C CYS A 141 -17.08 -7.46 10.90
N ARG A 142 -17.93 -6.88 10.03
CA ARG A 142 -19.37 -7.19 9.96
C ARG A 142 -19.69 -8.57 9.41
N LYS A 143 -18.81 -9.11 8.57
CA LYS A 143 -19.03 -10.39 7.89
C LYS A 143 -18.06 -11.41 8.46
N ASN A 144 -18.50 -12.65 8.67
CA ASN A 144 -17.56 -13.68 9.08
C ASN A 144 -16.59 -13.96 7.94
N HIS A 145 -15.35 -13.55 8.14
CA HIS A 145 -14.27 -13.82 7.23
C HIS A 145 -13.18 -14.50 8.02
N ASN A 146 -12.87 -15.75 7.66
CA ASN A 146 -11.69 -16.49 8.10
C ASN A 146 -10.42 -15.89 7.47
N LEU A 147 -10.33 -14.57 7.50
CA LEU A 147 -9.21 -13.80 7.02
C LEU A 147 -8.08 -14.00 8.01
N ARG A 148 -6.94 -14.46 7.49
CA ARG A 148 -5.67 -14.50 8.21
C ARG A 148 -4.67 -13.46 7.68
N PRO A 149 -5.06 -12.19 7.43
CA PRO A 149 -4.09 -11.19 7.03
C PRO A 149 -3.16 -10.96 8.21
N VAL A 150 -1.88 -11.25 7.99
CA VAL A 150 -0.84 -11.03 8.99
C VAL A 150 -0.58 -9.52 9.14
N ARG A 151 -0.71 -8.75 8.05
CA ARG A 151 -0.38 -7.32 8.01
C ARG A 151 -1.55 -6.45 7.53
N LEU A 152 -1.97 -5.49 8.34
CA LEU A 152 -2.99 -4.50 7.99
C LEU A 152 -2.39 -3.09 7.97
N THR A 153 -2.66 -2.33 6.92
CA THR A 153 -2.39 -0.90 6.88
C THR A 153 -3.72 -0.20 6.73
N LEU A 154 -4.09 0.61 7.72
CA LEU A 154 -5.26 1.44 7.66
C LEU A 154 -4.87 2.80 7.12
N THR A 155 -5.32 3.07 5.90
CA THR A 155 -5.24 4.40 5.32
C THR A 155 -6.49 5.16 5.70
N ASP A 156 -6.34 6.38 6.18
CA ASP A 156 -7.46 7.30 6.22
C ASP A 156 -7.74 7.85 4.82
N SER A 157 -9.01 7.93 4.46
CA SER A 157 -9.47 8.59 3.25
C SER A 157 -9.94 9.97 3.63
N VAL A 158 -8.99 10.89 3.71
CA VAL A 158 -9.32 12.28 3.54
C VAL A 158 -8.46 12.81 2.41
N VAL A 159 -8.68 12.28 1.21
CA VAL A 159 -8.44 13.10 0.02
C VAL A 159 -9.48 14.23 0.11
N ARG A 160 -9.04 15.34 0.73
CA ARG A 160 -9.67 16.65 0.57
C ARG A 160 -9.59 17.02 -0.90
N VAL A 161 -10.57 16.59 -1.71
CA VAL A 161 -10.86 17.29 -2.97
C VAL A 161 -11.87 18.38 -2.64
N GLY A 162 -11.35 19.55 -2.30
CA GLY A 162 -12.00 20.83 -2.65
C GLY A 162 -13.16 21.37 -1.81
N HIS A 163 -13.86 20.61 -0.96
CA HIS A 163 -15.02 21.18 -0.25
C HIS A 163 -14.96 21.04 1.28
N GLN A 164 -15.05 22.21 1.93
CA GLN A 164 -15.06 22.47 3.37
C GLN A 164 -16.33 21.96 4.07
N THR A 165 -16.74 20.71 3.86
CA THR A 165 -17.78 20.13 4.73
C THR A 165 -17.10 19.53 5.94
N GLY A 166 -17.16 20.28 7.04
CA GLY A 166 -16.61 19.94 8.35
C GLY A 166 -17.28 18.72 8.97
N PHE A 167 -17.04 17.55 8.41
CA PHE A 167 -17.25 16.31 9.14
C PHE A 167 -16.12 16.17 10.15
N ALA A 168 -16.47 16.32 11.42
CA ALA A 168 -15.67 15.81 12.52
C ALA A 168 -15.36 14.35 12.20
N SER A 169 -14.09 14.08 11.88
CA SER A 169 -13.53 12.73 11.79
C SER A 169 -13.56 12.14 13.21
N GLY A 170 -14.77 11.76 13.65
CA GLY A 170 -14.98 11.15 14.95
C GLY A 170 -14.20 9.85 15.02
N ASN A 171 -13.88 9.43 16.24
CA ASN A 171 -13.29 8.13 16.48
C ASN A 171 -14.19 7.04 15.85
N LEU A 172 -13.72 6.38 14.79
CA LEU A 172 -14.47 5.31 14.10
C LEU A 172 -14.24 3.93 14.73
N TRP A 173 -13.35 3.82 15.73
CA TRP A 173 -13.09 2.56 16.42
C TRP A 173 -14.31 1.98 17.12
N PRO A 174 -15.15 2.72 17.87
CA PRO A 174 -16.36 2.17 18.47
C PRO A 174 -17.23 1.43 17.44
N ALA A 175 -17.46 2.04 16.28
CA ALA A 175 -18.26 1.45 15.21
C ALA A 175 -17.63 0.21 14.55
N VAL A 176 -16.31 0.00 14.69
CA VAL A 176 -15.61 -1.23 14.31
C VAL A 176 -15.74 -2.26 15.43
N LEU A 177 -15.49 -1.89 16.68
CA LEU A 177 -15.50 -2.78 17.83
C LEU A 177 -16.89 -3.35 18.13
N GLU A 178 -17.95 -2.60 17.82
CA GLU A 178 -19.34 -3.03 17.93
C GLU A 178 -19.73 -4.09 16.88
N THR A 179 -18.87 -4.39 15.91
CA THR A 179 -19.19 -5.39 14.87
C THR A 179 -18.95 -6.82 15.38
N PRO A 180 -19.79 -7.81 14.98
CA PRO A 180 -19.76 -9.14 15.58
C PRO A 180 -18.43 -9.90 15.46
N HIS A 181 -17.65 -9.65 14.40
CA HIS A 181 -16.40 -10.38 14.14
C HIS A 181 -15.15 -9.53 14.35
N ALA A 182 -15.28 -8.32 14.90
CA ALA A 182 -14.11 -7.49 15.21
C ALA A 182 -13.11 -8.20 16.14
N PRO A 183 -13.51 -8.82 17.26
CA PRO A 183 -12.54 -9.47 18.15
C PRO A 183 -11.70 -10.54 17.43
N ALA A 184 -12.33 -11.39 16.61
CA ALA A 184 -11.65 -12.44 15.87
C ALA A 184 -10.69 -11.88 14.82
N LEU A 185 -11.12 -10.88 14.04
CA LEU A 185 -10.30 -10.33 12.97
C LEU A 185 -9.14 -9.48 13.51
N LEU A 186 -9.39 -8.65 14.52
CA LEU A 186 -8.38 -7.76 15.10
C LEU A 186 -7.33 -8.53 15.91
N ALA A 187 -7.69 -9.66 16.52
CA ALA A 187 -6.76 -10.52 17.27
C ALA A 187 -5.64 -11.13 16.42
N HIS A 188 -5.77 -11.16 15.09
CA HIS A 188 -4.76 -11.71 14.18
C HIS A 188 -3.85 -10.65 13.55
N ILE A 189 -4.12 -9.38 13.77
CA ILE A 189 -3.35 -8.29 13.18
C ILE A 189 -2.03 -8.15 13.94
N THR A 190 -0.93 -8.48 13.27
CA THR A 190 0.42 -8.35 13.85
C THR A 190 1.11 -7.05 13.48
N HIS A 191 0.72 -6.46 12.35
CA HIS A 191 1.27 -5.20 11.86
C HIS A 191 0.11 -4.25 11.58
N LEU A 192 0.17 -3.05 12.16
CA LEU A 192 -0.80 -2.00 11.96
C LEU A 192 -0.08 -0.71 11.58
N SER A 193 -0.48 -0.11 10.47
CA SER A 193 -0.02 1.22 10.07
C SER A 193 -1.22 2.15 10.00
N LEU A 194 -1.11 3.33 10.58
CA LEU A 194 -2.23 4.26 10.72
C LEU A 194 -1.83 5.63 10.17
N THR A 195 -2.48 6.06 9.09
CA THR A 195 -1.99 7.22 8.33
C THR A 195 -2.56 8.56 8.76
N GLN A 196 -3.64 8.61 9.56
CA GLN A 196 -4.12 9.84 10.21
C GLN A 196 -4.77 9.41 11.53
N HIS A 197 -4.42 10.09 12.62
CA HIS A 197 -5.16 10.02 13.86
C HIS A 197 -5.50 11.41 14.33
N HIS A 198 -6.78 11.61 14.63
CA HIS A 198 -7.26 12.80 15.30
C HIS A 198 -7.39 12.44 16.79
N GLY A 199 -6.54 13.03 17.62
CA GLY A 199 -6.51 12.81 19.07
C GLY A 199 -5.34 11.97 19.58
N SER A 200 -5.24 11.86 20.91
CA SER A 200 -4.22 11.04 21.58
C SER A 200 -4.48 9.56 21.33
N LEU A 201 -3.45 8.82 20.90
CA LEU A 201 -3.53 7.36 20.76
C LEU A 201 -3.93 6.70 22.10
N GLU A 202 -3.59 7.31 23.23
CA GLU A 202 -3.91 6.81 24.57
C GLU A 202 -5.42 6.81 24.87
N GLU A 203 -6.16 7.75 24.28
CA GLU A 203 -7.58 7.99 24.60
C GLU A 203 -8.51 7.24 23.63
N PHE A 204 -8.16 7.19 22.34
CA PHE A 204 -9.09 6.76 21.30
C PHE A 204 -8.76 5.43 20.64
N PHE A 205 -7.53 4.93 20.78
CA PHE A 205 -7.12 3.70 20.11
C PHE A 205 -7.38 2.47 20.99
N PRO A 206 -8.11 1.45 20.50
CA PRO A 206 -8.53 0.32 21.31
C PRO A 206 -7.43 -0.73 21.43
N ILE A 207 -6.41 -0.45 22.24
CA ILE A 207 -5.24 -1.31 22.46
C ILE A 207 -5.61 -2.76 22.73
N ALA A 208 -6.62 -2.98 23.60
CA ALA A 208 -7.07 -4.32 24.00
C ALA A 208 -7.64 -5.15 22.85
N ALA A 209 -8.05 -4.54 21.73
CA ALA A 209 -8.57 -5.24 20.57
C ALA A 209 -7.48 -5.89 19.70
N PHE A 210 -6.20 -5.58 19.95
CA PHE A 210 -5.07 -6.02 19.14
C PHE A 210 -4.02 -6.83 19.93
N PRO A 211 -4.39 -7.98 20.53
CA PRO A 211 -3.50 -8.76 21.38
C PRO A 211 -2.25 -9.31 20.67
N ALA A 212 -2.28 -9.53 19.35
CA ALA A 212 -1.15 -10.03 18.57
C ALA A 212 -0.31 -8.93 17.89
N LEU A 213 -0.61 -7.65 18.16
CA LEU A 213 0.08 -6.55 17.53
C LEU A 213 1.54 -6.48 18.00
N THR A 214 2.46 -6.66 17.06
CA THR A 214 3.91 -6.62 17.29
C THR A 214 4.53 -5.40 16.63
N HIS A 215 3.90 -4.84 15.61
CA HIS A 215 4.45 -3.72 14.86
C HIS A 215 3.39 -2.63 14.67
N LEU A 216 3.68 -1.42 15.14
CA LEU A 216 2.81 -0.25 15.00
C LEU A 216 3.53 0.87 14.25
N ALA A 217 2.96 1.34 13.16
CA ALA A 217 3.39 2.55 12.47
C ALA A 217 2.28 3.59 12.51
N MET A 218 2.64 4.84 12.76
CA MET A 218 1.69 5.92 12.90
C MET A 218 2.21 7.16 12.17
N ARG A 219 1.36 7.86 11.42
CA ARG A 219 1.72 9.18 10.90
C ARG A 219 1.51 10.24 11.97
N ALA A 220 2.51 11.08 12.19
CA ALA A 220 2.42 12.27 13.02
C ALA A 220 1.33 13.20 12.47
N GLN A 221 0.65 13.91 13.37
CA GLN A 221 -0.37 14.87 12.98
C GLN A 221 0.31 16.03 12.22
N PRO A 222 -0.16 16.34 10.99
CA PRO A 222 0.38 17.47 10.26
C PRO A 222 0.07 18.76 11.01
N VAL A 223 1.03 19.68 11.01
CA VAL A 223 0.88 21.03 11.56
C VAL A 223 -0.27 21.76 10.85
N SER A 224 -1.47 21.70 11.40
CA SER A 224 -2.56 22.64 11.12
C SER A 224 -2.30 23.96 11.83
N ALA A 225 -2.43 25.07 11.11
CA ALA A 225 -2.29 26.43 11.66
C ALA A 225 -3.38 26.82 12.68
N PHE A 226 -4.41 25.99 12.86
CA PHE A 226 -5.65 26.36 13.57
C PHE A 226 -5.89 25.63 14.90
N LEU A 227 -5.04 24.68 15.29
CA LEU A 227 -5.18 23.93 16.54
C LEU A 227 -3.84 23.88 17.27
N TRP A 228 -3.87 23.87 18.61
CA TRP A 228 -2.71 23.62 19.47
C TRP A 228 -2.16 22.22 19.21
N ILE A 229 -1.36 22.07 18.15
CA ILE A 229 -0.69 20.82 17.82
C ILE A 229 0.60 20.76 18.64
N PRO A 230 0.80 19.68 19.41
CA PRO A 230 2.03 19.48 20.18
C PRO A 230 3.24 19.60 19.27
N GLU A 231 4.35 20.10 19.81
CA GLU A 231 5.64 20.04 19.13
C GLU A 231 5.96 18.61 18.68
N ASP A 232 6.74 18.45 17.61
CA ASP A 232 7.07 17.13 17.04
C ASP A 232 7.64 16.20 18.12
N ALA A 233 8.47 16.74 19.02
CA ALA A 233 8.96 16.07 20.23
C ALA A 233 7.84 15.54 21.12
N GLU A 234 6.80 16.33 21.39
CA GLU A 234 5.70 15.87 22.24
C GLU A 234 4.86 14.80 21.55
N GLN A 235 4.72 14.86 20.22
CA GLN A 235 4.10 13.75 19.48
C GLN A 235 4.88 12.44 19.63
N ILE A 236 6.22 12.50 19.64
CA ILE A 236 7.08 11.33 19.94
C ILE A 236 6.78 10.81 21.35
N ARG A 237 6.76 11.68 22.37
CA ARG A 237 6.53 11.27 23.76
C ARG A 237 5.13 10.67 23.96
N VAL A 238 4.09 11.29 23.41
CA VAL A 238 2.72 10.75 23.44
C VAL A 238 2.67 9.39 22.76
N PHE A 239 3.27 9.26 21.57
CA PHE A 239 3.32 7.99 20.86
C PHE A 239 4.06 6.92 21.66
N ALA A 240 5.19 7.24 22.27
CA ALA A 240 5.97 6.32 23.07
C ALA A 240 5.23 5.84 24.33
N ARG A 241 4.59 6.75 25.08
CA ARG A 241 3.75 6.39 26.23
C ARG A 241 2.64 5.43 25.81
N ALA A 242 1.98 5.70 24.69
CA ALA A 242 0.95 4.84 24.17
C ALA A 242 1.50 3.49 23.69
N ALA A 243 2.66 3.47 23.01
CA ALA A 243 3.33 2.28 22.52
C ALA A 243 3.76 1.33 23.67
N ARG A 244 4.14 1.86 24.84
CA ARG A 244 4.48 1.06 26.03
C ARG A 244 3.34 0.21 26.56
N ARG A 245 2.09 0.54 26.21
CA ARG A 245 0.90 -0.25 26.57
C ARG A 245 0.75 -1.51 25.71
N PHE A 246 1.58 -1.68 24.70
CA PHE A 246 1.61 -2.84 23.82
C PHE A 246 2.88 -3.67 24.02
N ARG A 247 2.87 -4.91 23.54
CA ARG A 247 4.06 -5.77 23.44
C ARG A 247 4.65 -5.67 22.02
N LEU A 248 5.06 -4.47 21.63
CA LEU A 248 5.59 -4.21 20.29
C LEU A 248 7.06 -4.63 20.19
N VAL A 249 7.40 -5.24 19.07
CA VAL A 249 8.76 -5.37 18.54
C VAL A 249 9.23 -4.04 17.95
N SER A 250 8.32 -3.31 17.30
CA SER A 250 8.65 -2.03 16.66
C SER A 250 7.48 -1.04 16.73
N ALA A 251 7.79 0.20 17.06
CA ALA A 251 6.87 1.33 17.04
C ALA A 251 7.52 2.46 16.23
N VAL A 252 6.87 2.92 15.15
CA VAL A 252 7.39 3.97 14.26
C VAL A 252 6.42 5.14 14.20
N LEU A 253 6.94 6.35 14.39
CA LEU A 253 6.26 7.59 14.11
C LEU A 253 6.79 8.20 12.80
N VAL A 254 5.90 8.45 11.84
CA VAL A 254 6.21 8.96 10.50
C VAL A 254 5.85 10.44 10.44
N PHE A 255 6.86 11.30 10.32
CA PHE A 255 6.67 12.74 10.15
C PHE A 255 6.77 13.13 8.69
N LEU A 256 5.78 13.88 8.20
CA LEU A 256 5.89 14.52 6.90
C LEU A 256 6.50 15.91 7.03
N PRO A 257 7.38 16.32 6.11
CA PRO A 257 7.89 17.69 6.06
C PRO A 257 6.76 18.74 5.91
N PRO A 258 6.96 19.97 6.41
CA PRO A 258 8.15 20.43 7.15
C PRO A 258 8.13 20.02 8.63
N LEU A 259 9.31 19.76 9.19
CA LEU A 259 9.50 19.51 10.63
C LEU A 259 9.70 20.83 11.37
N ARG A 260 9.22 20.93 12.62
CA ARG A 260 9.46 22.09 13.51
C ARG A 260 10.82 22.02 14.19
N GLN A 261 11.32 20.82 14.41
CA GLN A 261 12.61 20.56 15.07
C GLN A 261 13.59 19.90 14.09
N SER A 262 14.89 20.00 14.42
CA SER A 262 15.93 19.33 13.63
C SER A 262 15.73 17.81 13.67
N ARG A 263 16.16 17.12 12.61
CA ARG A 263 16.05 15.65 12.54
C ARG A 263 16.88 14.99 13.64
N GLU A 264 18.05 15.56 13.93
CA GLU A 264 18.96 15.11 14.97
C GLU A 264 18.30 15.14 16.34
N GLU A 265 17.57 16.23 16.65
CA GLU A 265 16.83 16.36 17.91
C GLU A 265 15.70 15.35 18.01
N LEU A 266 14.89 15.19 16.95
CA LEU A 266 13.80 14.22 16.94
C LEU A 266 14.33 12.79 17.09
N TRP A 267 15.44 12.45 16.44
CA TRP A 267 16.07 11.13 16.60
C TRP A 267 16.63 10.90 17.99
N ARG A 268 17.23 11.92 18.61
CA ARG A 268 17.69 11.83 20.00
C ARG A 268 16.52 11.51 20.94
N ILE A 269 15.42 12.25 20.83
CA ILE A 269 14.21 12.05 21.65
C ILE A 269 13.59 10.68 21.38
N ALA A 270 13.46 10.29 20.11
CA ALA A 270 12.94 8.99 19.71
C ALA A 270 13.73 7.83 20.34
N ARG A 271 15.08 7.95 20.35
CA ARG A 271 15.98 6.98 20.97
C ARG A 271 15.81 6.93 22.49
N GLU A 272 15.71 8.09 23.15
CA GLU A 272 15.43 8.18 24.60
C GLU A 272 14.09 7.53 24.96
N GLU A 273 13.08 7.70 24.11
CA GLU A 273 11.73 7.18 24.33
C GLU A 273 11.55 5.72 23.90
N GLY A 274 12.50 5.14 23.18
CA GLY A 274 12.48 3.76 22.69
C GLY A 274 11.55 3.54 21.49
N VAL A 275 11.32 4.56 20.67
CA VAL A 275 10.47 4.50 19.46
C VAL A 275 11.23 4.99 18.24
N LEU A 276 10.87 4.52 17.06
CA LEU A 276 11.52 4.92 15.83
C LEU A 276 10.84 6.15 15.23
N VAL A 277 11.63 7.02 14.61
CA VAL A 277 11.12 8.17 13.85
C VAL A 277 11.60 8.07 12.41
N TYR A 278 10.65 8.22 11.49
CA TYR A 278 10.90 8.24 10.06
C TYR A 278 10.37 9.55 9.46
N SER A 279 11.21 10.27 8.72
CA SER A 279 10.79 11.48 8.01
C SER A 279 11.34 11.46 6.58
N PRO A 280 10.51 11.16 5.57
CA PRO A 280 10.97 11.13 4.19
C PRO A 280 11.32 12.54 3.72
N ALA A 281 12.40 12.66 2.93
CA ALA A 281 12.80 13.94 2.32
C ALA A 281 11.86 14.40 1.19
N VAL A 282 11.14 13.46 0.58
CA VAL A 282 10.19 13.69 -0.53
C VAL A 282 8.90 12.92 -0.21
N LEU A 283 7.74 13.51 -0.54
CA LEU A 283 6.39 12.92 -0.35
C LEU A 283 6.11 11.72 -1.28
N ASP A 284 7.07 10.82 -1.47
CA ASP A 284 6.85 9.56 -2.17
C ASP A 284 6.35 8.50 -1.18
N GLY A 285 5.05 8.54 -0.89
CA GLY A 285 4.36 7.64 0.06
C GLY A 285 4.55 6.13 -0.20
N TYR A 286 5.13 5.75 -1.34
CA TYR A 286 5.47 4.37 -1.70
C TYR A 286 6.72 3.83 -0.97
N ARG A 287 7.66 4.68 -0.57
CA ARG A 287 8.92 4.26 0.10
C ARG A 287 8.80 4.12 1.62
N GLU A 288 7.89 4.85 2.25
CA GLU A 288 7.65 4.86 3.70
C GLU A 288 7.38 3.45 4.27
N LEU A 289 6.80 2.56 3.46
CA LEU A 289 6.46 1.19 3.83
C LEU A 289 7.56 0.15 3.51
N GLN A 290 8.62 0.49 2.78
CA GLN A 290 9.66 -0.48 2.40
C GLN A 290 10.69 -0.68 3.51
N VAL A 291 11.12 0.39 4.20
CA VAL A 291 12.08 0.32 5.32
C VAL A 291 11.54 -0.60 6.42
N TRP A 292 10.26 -0.44 6.74
CA TRP A 292 9.59 -1.22 7.78
C TRP A 292 9.27 -2.67 7.40
N LYS A 293 9.34 -3.02 6.11
CA LYS A 293 9.12 -4.38 5.62
C LYS A 293 10.41 -5.19 5.49
N ARG A 294 11.58 -4.55 5.52
CA ARG A 294 12.91 -5.19 5.40
C ARG A 294 13.56 -5.50 6.74
N SER A 295 13.08 -4.92 7.84
CA SER A 295 13.66 -5.04 9.19
C SER A 295 13.34 -6.35 9.93
N VAL A 296 13.06 -7.44 9.21
CA VAL A 296 12.83 -8.75 9.86
C VAL A 296 14.13 -9.53 10.02
N ASP A 297 15.16 -9.25 9.21
CA ASP A 297 16.43 -9.96 9.27
C ASP A 297 17.61 -8.96 9.16
N GLU A 298 18.40 -8.85 10.25
CA GLU A 298 19.85 -8.55 10.29
C GLU A 298 20.45 -7.12 10.33
N GLU A 299 19.72 -6.00 10.31
CA GLU A 299 20.34 -4.66 10.54
C GLU A 299 19.74 -3.92 11.75
N ASP A 300 20.61 -3.26 12.54
CA ASP A 300 20.20 -2.32 13.58
C ASP A 300 19.28 -1.27 12.96
N ILE A 301 18.01 -1.32 13.36
CA ILE A 301 16.93 -0.50 12.82
C ILE A 301 17.23 1.01 12.94
N TRP A 302 18.12 1.39 13.87
CA TRP A 302 18.61 2.75 14.05
C TRP A 302 19.65 3.17 13.00
N GLU A 303 20.48 2.25 12.50
CA GLU A 303 21.37 2.53 11.38
C GLU A 303 20.59 2.68 10.07
N LEU A 304 19.58 1.83 9.85
CA LEU A 304 18.66 1.94 8.70
C LEU A 304 17.89 3.26 8.70
N ALA A 305 17.44 3.74 9.86
CA ALA A 305 16.74 5.02 9.98
C ALA A 305 17.64 6.25 9.74
N ARG A 306 18.96 6.12 9.98
CA ARG A 306 19.96 7.18 9.74
C ARG A 306 20.39 7.31 8.28
N ARG A 307 20.29 6.24 7.49
CA ARG A 307 20.71 6.27 6.08
C ARG A 307 19.85 7.29 5.33
N PRO A 308 20.45 8.34 4.73
CA PRO A 308 19.71 9.21 3.84
C PRO A 308 19.14 8.36 2.72
N THR A 309 17.81 8.36 2.58
CA THR A 309 17.17 7.75 1.40
C THR A 309 17.58 8.62 0.22
N HIS A 310 18.60 8.18 -0.51
CA HIS A 310 19.16 8.92 -1.65
C HIS A 310 18.04 9.51 -2.50
N ALA A 311 18.16 10.81 -2.75
CA ALA A 311 17.51 11.47 -3.87
C ALA A 311 17.92 10.70 -5.12
N SER A 312 16.98 9.97 -5.70
CA SER A 312 17.14 9.44 -7.05
C SER A 312 17.37 10.65 -7.97
N ARG A 313 18.54 10.67 -8.60
CA ARG A 313 18.73 11.40 -9.86
C ARG A 313 17.76 10.86 -10.91
#